data_AF-A0A359LXH4-F1
#
_entry.id   AF-A0A359LXH4-F1
#
_cell.length_a   1.000
_cell.length_b   1.000
_cell.length_c   1.000
_cell.angle_alpha   90.00
_cell.angle_beta   90.00
_cell.angle_gamma   90.00
#
_symmetry.space_group_name_H-M   'P 1'
#
loop_
_entity.id
_entity.type
_entity.pdbx_description
1 polymer ?
#
loop_
_entity_poly.entity_id
_entity_poly.type
_entity_poly.pdbx_seq_one_letter_code
_entity_poly.pdbx_strand_id
1 'polypeptide(L)' 'ARPAPAATLRFPIPGVPPGTYMVRVRVDGADSALEVQTNEALPNFNQYIGPTVGVPS' A
#
# COMPACT_ATOMS: atom_id res chain seq x y z
N ALA A 1 -10.84 9.10 -24.59
CA ALA A 1 -11.74 8.06 -24.07
C ALA A 1 -11.88 8.24 -22.56
N ARG A 2 -13.09 8.11 -21.98
CA ARG A 2 -13.26 8.09 -20.52
C ARG A 2 -12.70 6.75 -19.99
N PRO A 3 -11.85 6.73 -18.95
CA PRO A 3 -11.41 5.47 -18.36
C PRO A 3 -12.64 4.66 -17.92
N ALA A 4 -12.66 3.36 -18.23
CA ALA A 4 -13.69 2.48 -17.69
C ALA A 4 -13.61 2.51 -16.14
N PRO A 5 -14.75 2.42 -15.42
CA PRO A 5 -14.72 2.28 -13.97
C PRO A 5 -13.81 1.13 -13.58
N ALA A 6 -12.84 1.37 -12.70
CA ALA A 6 -12.01 0.30 -12.17
C ALA A 6 -12.88 -0.66 -11.34
N ALA A 7 -12.65 -1.96 -11.48
CA ALA A 7 -13.24 -2.94 -10.58
C ALA A 7 -12.69 -2.73 -9.17
N THR A 8 -13.58 -2.57 -8.19
CA THR A 8 -13.19 -2.38 -6.78
C THR A 8 -13.28 -3.71 -6.04
N LEU A 9 -12.18 -4.13 -5.41
CA LEU A 9 -12.15 -5.27 -4.49
C LEU A 9 -12.12 -4.76 -3.03
N ARG A 10 -12.85 -5.44 -2.14
CA ARG A 10 -12.88 -5.12 -0.70
C ARG A 10 -12.38 -6.33 0.09
N PHE A 11 -11.34 -6.11 0.89
CA PHE A 11 -10.77 -7.13 1.77
C PHE A 11 -11.08 -6.77 3.22
N PRO A 12 -11.95 -7.51 3.93
CA PRO A 12 -12.13 -7.32 5.36
C PRO A 12 -10.90 -7.86 6.10
N ILE A 13 -10.30 -7.04 6.97
CA ILE A 13 -9.12 -7.43 7.78
C ILE A 13 -9.48 -7.25 9.26
N PRO A 14 -10.17 -8.22 9.89
CA PRO A 14 -10.59 -8.10 11.29
C PRO A 14 -9.42 -8.27 12.25
N GLY A 15 -9.51 -7.64 13.43
CA GLY A 15 -8.56 -7.85 14.53
C GLY A 15 -7.21 -7.15 14.37
N VAL A 16 -7.07 -6.23 13.41
CA VAL A 16 -5.88 -5.38 13.29
C VAL A 16 -5.99 -4.26 14.34
N PRO A 17 -5.02 -4.13 15.26
CA PRO A 17 -5.00 -3.02 16.20
C PRO A 17 -4.92 -1.65 15.50
N PRO A 18 -5.30 -0.56 16.16
CA PRO A 18 -5.08 0.78 15.64
C PRO A 18 -3.58 1.03 15.38
N GLY A 19 -3.26 1.64 14.24
CA GLY A 19 -1.88 1.84 13.83
C GLY A 19 -1.72 2.18 12.34
N THR A 20 -0.48 2.44 11.93
CA THR A 20 -0.12 2.64 10.52
C THR A 20 0.59 1.40 9.99
N TYR A 21 0.08 0.86 8.90
CA TYR A 21 0.56 -0.39 8.31
C TYR A 21 0.96 -0.20 6.86
N MET A 22 2.02 -0.86 6.43
CA MET A 22 2.35 -0.98 5.01
C MET A 22 1.52 -2.10 4.38
N VAL A 23 0.91 -1.83 3.23
CA VAL A 23 -0.02 -2.77 2.58
C VAL A 23 0.51 -3.18 1.21
N ARG A 24 0.43 -4.48 0.92
CA ARG A 24 0.71 -5.03 -0.42
C ARG A 24 -0.41 -5.99 -0.80
N VAL A 25 -1.10 -5.69 -1.90
CA VAL A 25 -2.06 -6.60 -2.53
C VAL A 25 -1.32 -7.43 -3.56
N ARG A 26 -1.56 -8.74 -3.56
CA ARG A 26 -1.12 -9.66 -4.61
C ARG A 26 -2.35 -10.38 -5.14
N VAL A 27 -2.51 -10.38 -6.45
CA VAL A 27 -3.52 -11.16 -7.17
C VAL A 27 -2.80 -12.03 -8.19
N ASP A 28 -3.45 -13.06 -8.72
CA ASP A 28 -2.82 -13.96 -9.68
C ASP A 28 -2.29 -13.17 -10.89
N GLY A 29 -0.97 -13.15 -11.05
CA GLY A 29 -0.27 -12.44 -12.12
C GLY A 29 -0.01 -10.95 -11.91
N ALA A 30 -0.39 -10.35 -10.77
CA ALA A 30 -0.10 -8.94 -10.49
C ALA A 30 0.15 -8.62 -9.01
N ASP A 31 1.12 -7.75 -8.76
CA ASP A 31 1.49 -7.23 -7.44
C ASP A 31 1.27 -5.72 -7.37
N SER A 32 0.81 -5.21 -6.22
CA SER A 32 0.86 -3.79 -5.93
C SER A 32 2.32 -3.32 -5.87
N ALA A 33 2.62 -2.22 -6.57
CA ALA A 33 3.89 -1.55 -6.42
C ALA A 33 4.06 -1.05 -4.97
N LEU A 34 5.24 -1.30 -4.41
CA LEU A 34 5.66 -0.64 -3.17
C LEU A 34 6.41 0.63 -3.55
N GLU A 35 6.21 1.68 -2.77
CA GLU A 35 6.96 2.91 -2.88
C GLU A 35 8.28 2.76 -2.13
N VAL A 36 9.39 3.04 -2.81
CA VAL A 36 10.74 2.99 -2.25
C VAL A 36 11.26 4.42 -2.13
N GLN A 37 11.91 4.74 -1.02
CA GLN A 37 12.60 6.00 -0.86
C GLN A 37 13.82 6.07 -1.80
N THR A 38 13.75 6.95 -2.80
CA THR A 38 14.82 7.11 -3.79
C THR A 38 15.76 8.28 -3.51
N ASN A 39 15.50 9.12 -2.51
CA ASN A 39 16.38 10.22 -2.14
C ASN A 39 17.50 9.74 -1.20
N GLU A 40 18.72 9.73 -1.71
CA GLU A 40 19.94 9.32 -0.99
C GLU A 40 20.28 10.18 0.23
N ALA A 41 19.77 11.41 0.29
CA ALA A 41 20.00 12.30 1.43
C ALA A 41 19.12 11.94 2.64
N LEU A 42 18.10 11.10 2.48
CA LEU A 42 17.18 10.75 3.56
C LEU A 42 17.66 9.53 4.35
N PRO A 43 17.46 9.49 5.69
CA PRO A 43 17.90 8.38 6.53
C PRO A 43 17.29 7.02 6.15
N ASN A 44 16.18 7.02 5.43
CA ASN A 44 15.47 5.85 4.98
C ASN A 44 15.66 5.56 3.48
N PHE A 45 16.75 6.05 2.87
CA PHE A 45 17.10 5.70 1.48
C PHE A 45 17.05 4.18 1.25
N ASN A 46 16.46 3.80 0.12
CA ASN A 46 16.27 2.42 -0.32
C ASN A 46 15.41 1.56 0.65
N GLN A 47 14.58 2.19 1.47
CA GLN A 47 13.57 1.52 2.29
C GLN A 47 12.16 1.70 1.69
N TYR A 48 11.26 0.77 1.99
CA TYR A 48 9.86 0.91 1.63
C TYR A 48 9.16 1.96 2.49
N ILE A 49 8.42 2.85 1.85
CA ILE A 49 7.73 3.96 2.49
C ILE A 49 6.22 3.98 2.21
N GLY A 50 5.73 3.09 1.34
CA GLY A 50 4.30 3.02 1.01
C GLY A 50 3.91 1.86 0.08
N PRO A 51 2.61 1.68 -0.18
CA PRO A 51 1.51 2.47 0.38
C PRO A 51 1.22 2.12 1.85
N THR A 52 0.78 3.12 2.63
CA THR A 52 0.38 2.93 4.03
C THR A 52 -1.12 3.12 4.24
N VAL A 53 -1.68 2.41 5.21
CA VAL A 53 -3.08 2.52 5.65
C VAL A 53 -3.11 2.75 7.16
N GLY A 54 -3.87 3.76 7.58
CA GLY A 54 -4.16 4.01 8.98
C GLY A 54 -5.41 3.24 9.41
N VAL A 55 -5.28 2.45 10.48
CA VAL A 55 -6.41 1.85 11.19
C VAL A 55 -6.72 2.75 12.39
N PRO A 56 -7.90 3.41 12.43
CA PRO A 56 -8.26 4.28 13.54
C PRO A 56 -8.58 3.49 14.81
N SER A 57 -8.52 4.17 15.96
CA SER A 57 -8.99 3.67 17.26
C SER A 57 -10.50 3.49 17.32
#